data_AF-A0A7X6X050-F1
#
_entry.id   AF-A0A7X6X050-F1
#
_cell.length_a   1.000
_cell.length_b   1.000
_cell.length_c   1.000
_cell.angle_alpha   90.00
_cell.angle_beta   90.00
_cell.angle_gamma   90.00
#
_symmetry.space_group_name_H-M   'P 1'
#
loop_
_entity.id
_entity.type
_entity.pdbx_description
1 polymer ?
#
loop_
_entity_poly.entity_id
_entity_poly.type
_entity_poly.pdbx_seq_one_letter_code
_entity_poly.pdbx_strand_id
1 'polypeptide(L)'
;ARTDQMWFTQGIPFNTQLTQATLAGSNGDNVLWLNLGGDAASKSYYLLRAEHRHYRGIGVWYVAPVVDVVTADADAFRKADLIRAAVGGALNALETHALPLASSTQLVFWDDFQNGVVGRQRDNLLYEIYANRRVDRRNQRAGDWDFNLNRASNHVFQRDERLAQQKRREEERLAMEKRRALQNAAYEAERQLRTYESLVSNHQANPERAFDALQNDVSFDLFGRSGYTSMVKGRPANVQLVVRVDGKDGQDAKVGWPYDLRLVGQGNLEKQWYLVKGTSSLDTQRSDSDGLPLTLVSANAEDIEPCVENGCTEMTDPLVVARKQFGNPDWTPEAAKAIVDEARQS
;
A
#
# COMPACT_ATOMS: atom_id res chain seq x y z
N ALA A 1 -20.40 -44.23 -32.95
CA ALA A 1 -20.24 -44.89 -34.27
C ALA A 1 -18.99 -44.33 -34.94
N ARG A 2 -18.11 -45.18 -35.46
CA ARG A 2 -17.01 -44.77 -36.35
C ARG A 2 -17.62 -44.60 -37.73
N THR A 3 -17.85 -43.37 -38.15
CA THR A 3 -18.33 -43.07 -39.50
C THR A 3 -17.14 -42.68 -40.37
N ASP A 4 -16.89 -43.46 -41.42
CA ASP A 4 -15.95 -43.13 -42.52
C ASP A 4 -16.47 -41.99 -43.41
N GLN A 5 -17.41 -41.18 -42.89
CA GLN A 5 -18.12 -40.12 -43.61
C GLN A 5 -17.74 -38.77 -43.02
N MET A 6 -17.35 -37.84 -43.88
CA MET A 6 -17.10 -36.44 -43.55
C MET A 6 -18.25 -35.57 -44.06
N TRP A 7 -18.66 -34.62 -43.24
CA TRP A 7 -19.74 -33.69 -43.55
C TRP A 7 -19.17 -32.29 -43.74
N PHE A 8 -19.61 -31.57 -44.76
CA PHE A 8 -19.11 -30.23 -45.03
C PHE A 8 -20.18 -29.20 -44.70
N THR A 9 -19.82 -28.24 -43.85
CA THR A 9 -20.66 -27.07 -43.53
C THR A 9 -19.85 -25.82 -43.84
N GLN A 10 -20.34 -24.98 -44.75
CA GLN A 10 -19.63 -23.76 -45.20
C GLN A 10 -18.18 -24.05 -45.67
N GLY A 11 -17.94 -25.21 -46.29
CA GLY A 11 -16.61 -25.63 -46.77
C GLY A 11 -15.69 -26.23 -45.69
N ILE A 12 -16.14 -26.30 -44.44
CA ILE A 12 -15.36 -26.84 -43.32
C ILE A 12 -15.75 -28.31 -43.08
N PRO A 13 -14.79 -29.25 -42.98
CA PRO A 13 -15.07 -30.67 -42.73
C PRO A 13 -15.33 -30.95 -41.25
N PHE A 14 -16.45 -31.60 -40.96
CA PHE A 14 -16.87 -32.04 -39.63
C PHE A 14 -17.09 -33.56 -39.56
N ASN A 15 -16.98 -34.12 -38.35
CA ASN A 15 -17.25 -35.53 -38.07
C ASN A 15 -18.75 -35.88 -38.02
N THR A 16 -19.63 -34.87 -38.00
CA THR A 16 -21.10 -35.02 -37.91
C THR A 16 -21.78 -34.04 -38.84
N GLN A 17 -22.98 -34.40 -39.31
CA GLN A 17 -23.81 -33.49 -40.07
C GLN A 17 -24.33 -32.38 -39.15
N LEU A 18 -24.15 -31.13 -39.58
CA LEU A 18 -24.72 -29.95 -38.93
C LEU A 18 -25.89 -29.45 -39.78
N THR A 19 -26.99 -29.05 -39.14
CA THR A 19 -28.20 -28.62 -39.86
C THR A 19 -28.16 -27.14 -40.23
N GLN A 20 -28.08 -26.24 -39.25
CA GLN A 20 -28.19 -24.79 -39.44
C GLN A 20 -27.10 -23.97 -38.72
N ALA A 21 -26.11 -24.63 -38.13
CA ALA A 21 -25.04 -23.96 -37.39
C ALA A 21 -24.13 -23.16 -38.33
N THR A 22 -23.87 -21.89 -38.01
CA THR A 22 -23.00 -21.00 -38.80
C THR A 22 -21.72 -20.66 -38.04
N LEU A 23 -20.59 -20.48 -38.72
CA LEU A 23 -19.35 -20.08 -38.06
C LEU A 23 -19.50 -18.72 -37.33
N ALA A 24 -19.22 -18.70 -36.03
CA ALA A 24 -19.27 -17.51 -35.18
C ALA A 24 -17.87 -16.96 -34.86
N GLY A 25 -16.89 -17.84 -34.68
CA GLY A 25 -15.53 -17.46 -34.31
C GLY A 25 -14.58 -18.63 -34.18
N SER A 26 -13.31 -18.31 -33.95
CA SER A 26 -12.21 -19.26 -33.77
C SER A 26 -11.23 -18.69 -32.75
N ASN A 27 -10.51 -19.55 -32.03
CA ASN A 27 -9.37 -19.13 -31.21
C ASN A 27 -8.08 -18.99 -32.03
N GLY A 28 -8.12 -19.25 -33.33
CA GLY A 28 -6.97 -19.21 -34.23
C GLY A 28 -6.14 -20.50 -34.26
N ASP A 29 -6.32 -21.40 -33.29
CA ASP A 29 -5.49 -22.58 -33.11
C ASP A 29 -6.24 -23.88 -33.43
N ASN A 30 -7.22 -24.22 -32.60
CA ASN A 30 -7.79 -25.57 -32.55
C ASN A 30 -9.23 -25.63 -32.06
N VAL A 31 -9.91 -24.50 -31.89
CA VAL A 31 -11.32 -24.44 -31.50
C VAL A 31 -12.09 -23.52 -32.46
N LEU A 32 -13.21 -24.03 -32.97
CA LEU A 32 -14.24 -23.23 -33.64
C LEU A 32 -15.49 -23.17 -32.77
N TRP A 33 -16.17 -22.03 -32.84
CA TRP A 33 -17.50 -21.85 -32.29
C TRP A 33 -18.48 -21.59 -33.41
N LEU A 34 -19.57 -22.36 -33.39
CA LEU A 34 -20.68 -22.24 -34.33
C LEU A 34 -21.87 -21.62 -33.61
N ASN A 35 -22.47 -20.58 -34.17
CA ASN A 35 -23.64 -19.91 -33.62
C ASN A 35 -24.87 -20.82 -33.74
N LEU A 36 -25.58 -20.98 -32.62
CA LEU A 36 -26.87 -21.67 -32.53
C LEU A 36 -28.04 -20.69 -32.31
N GLY A 37 -27.77 -19.39 -32.24
CA GLY A 37 -28.74 -18.34 -31.94
C GLY A 37 -28.57 -17.74 -30.55
N GLY A 38 -29.57 -16.99 -30.11
CA GLY A 38 -29.58 -16.38 -28.79
C GLY A 38 -30.99 -16.15 -28.27
N ASP A 39 -31.08 -15.89 -26.97
CA ASP A 39 -32.30 -15.54 -26.27
C ASP A 39 -32.16 -14.12 -25.71
N ALA A 40 -33.01 -13.22 -26.20
CA ALA A 40 -33.01 -11.83 -25.77
C ALA A 40 -33.48 -11.66 -24.32
N ALA A 41 -34.37 -12.54 -23.83
CA ALA A 41 -34.91 -12.45 -22.48
C ALA A 41 -33.83 -12.76 -21.43
N SER A 42 -33.03 -13.81 -21.65
CA SER A 42 -31.90 -14.18 -20.80
C SER A 42 -30.58 -13.54 -21.22
N LYS A 43 -30.58 -12.68 -22.26
CA LYS A 43 -29.38 -12.10 -22.89
C LYS A 43 -28.29 -13.14 -23.14
N SER A 44 -28.69 -14.31 -23.64
CA SER A 44 -27.81 -15.46 -23.83
C SER A 44 -27.51 -15.70 -25.31
N TYR A 45 -26.28 -16.08 -25.62
CA TYR A 45 -25.85 -16.55 -26.93
C TYR A 45 -25.34 -17.97 -26.82
N TYR A 46 -25.77 -18.84 -27.73
CA TYR A 46 -25.50 -20.27 -27.69
C TYR A 46 -24.47 -20.64 -28.77
N LEU A 47 -23.35 -21.22 -28.37
CA LEU A 47 -22.24 -21.53 -29.25
C LEU A 47 -21.88 -23.01 -29.16
N LEU A 48 -21.97 -23.73 -30.29
CA LEU A 48 -21.50 -25.10 -30.39
C LEU A 48 -19.99 -25.12 -30.61
N ARG A 49 -19.27 -25.81 -29.72
CA ARG A 49 -17.82 -25.95 -29.82
C ARG A 49 -17.42 -27.12 -30.71
N ALA A 50 -16.47 -26.87 -31.60
CA ALA A 50 -15.79 -27.90 -32.38
C ALA A 50 -14.28 -27.80 -32.17
N GLU A 51 -13.61 -28.93 -32.00
CA GLU A 51 -12.17 -29.01 -31.77
C GLU A 51 -11.47 -29.59 -32.99
N HIS A 52 -10.34 -29.01 -33.40
CA HIS A 52 -9.55 -29.55 -34.48
C HIS A 52 -8.90 -30.86 -34.03
N ARG A 53 -9.14 -31.94 -34.79
CA ARG A 53 -8.53 -33.24 -34.56
C ARG A 53 -7.94 -33.79 -35.84
N HIS A 54 -6.82 -34.50 -35.69
CA HIS A 54 -6.19 -35.20 -36.81
C HIS A 54 -6.71 -36.63 -36.86
N TYR A 55 -7.23 -37.02 -38.03
CA TYR A 55 -7.63 -38.40 -38.29
C TYR A 55 -6.98 -38.89 -39.57
N ARG A 56 -6.08 -39.88 -39.45
CA ARG A 56 -5.38 -40.51 -40.59
C ARG A 56 -4.76 -39.51 -41.59
N GLY A 57 -4.17 -38.42 -41.08
CA GLY A 57 -3.52 -37.39 -41.90
C GLY A 57 -4.48 -36.31 -42.45
N ILE A 58 -5.79 -36.42 -42.22
CA ILE A 58 -6.79 -35.42 -42.57
C ILE A 58 -7.19 -34.65 -41.31
N GLY A 59 -7.11 -33.32 -41.36
CA GLY A 59 -7.64 -32.44 -40.32
C GLY A 59 -9.17 -32.39 -40.41
N VAL A 60 -9.85 -32.70 -39.31
CA VAL A 60 -11.31 -32.64 -39.20
C VAL A 60 -11.71 -31.87 -37.95
N TRP A 61 -12.77 -31.08 -38.05
CA TRP A 61 -13.36 -30.42 -36.90
C TRP A 61 -14.29 -31.40 -36.19
N TYR A 62 -13.88 -31.82 -35.01
CA TYR A 62 -14.60 -32.75 -34.18
C TYR A 62 -15.58 -32.00 -33.28
N VAL A 63 -16.87 -32.22 -33.52
CA VAL A 63 -17.93 -31.75 -32.66
C VAL A 63 -18.11 -32.79 -31.55
N ALA A 64 -17.52 -32.51 -30.39
CA ALA A 64 -18.00 -33.06 -29.12
C ALA A 64 -19.14 -32.13 -28.69
N PRO A 65 -20.36 -32.60 -28.41
CA PRO A 65 -21.49 -31.72 -28.11
C PRO A 65 -21.22 -30.98 -26.80
N VAL A 66 -20.52 -29.87 -26.90
CA VAL A 66 -20.32 -28.91 -25.83
C VAL A 66 -20.85 -27.59 -26.32
N VAL A 67 -21.81 -27.05 -25.58
CA VAL A 67 -22.40 -25.76 -25.87
C VAL A 67 -21.85 -24.77 -24.86
N ASP A 68 -21.05 -23.83 -25.36
CA ASP A 68 -20.64 -22.65 -24.61
C ASP A 68 -21.77 -21.62 -24.70
N VAL A 69 -22.29 -21.19 -23.56
CA VAL A 69 -23.37 -20.20 -23.48
C VAL A 69 -22.80 -18.93 -22.87
N VAL A 70 -22.89 -17.81 -23.58
CA VAL A 70 -22.44 -16.51 -23.06
C VAL A 70 -23.68 -15.72 -22.65
N THR A 71 -23.75 -15.28 -21.39
CA THR A 71 -24.91 -14.57 -20.86
C THR A 71 -24.52 -13.46 -19.90
N ALA A 72 -25.17 -12.31 -20.02
CA ALA A 72 -24.99 -11.20 -19.08
C ALA A 72 -25.74 -11.42 -17.74
N ASP A 73 -26.60 -12.44 -17.64
CA ASP A 73 -27.43 -12.71 -16.46
C ASP A 73 -26.78 -13.77 -15.55
N ALA A 74 -25.74 -13.37 -14.83
CA ALA A 74 -25.08 -14.25 -13.86
C ALA A 74 -25.99 -14.61 -12.66
N ASP A 75 -26.96 -13.74 -12.34
CA ASP A 75 -27.84 -13.94 -11.18
C ASP A 75 -28.88 -15.04 -11.41
N ALA A 76 -29.21 -15.36 -12.67
CA ALA A 76 -30.00 -16.53 -13.02
C ALA A 76 -29.45 -17.82 -12.40
N PHE A 77 -28.11 -17.95 -12.28
CA PHE A 77 -27.46 -19.15 -11.75
C PHE A 77 -27.49 -19.25 -10.22
N ARG A 78 -28.22 -18.36 -9.54
CA ARG A 78 -28.50 -18.46 -8.10
C ARG A 78 -29.83 -19.14 -7.80
N LYS A 79 -30.72 -19.28 -8.78
CA LYS A 79 -32.09 -19.81 -8.60
C LYS A 79 -32.31 -21.04 -9.48
N ALA A 80 -32.72 -22.15 -8.86
CA ALA A 80 -32.88 -23.43 -9.56
C ALA A 80 -33.81 -23.35 -10.77
N ASP A 81 -34.92 -22.62 -10.69
CA ASP A 81 -35.89 -22.50 -11.79
C ASP A 81 -35.32 -21.73 -12.99
N LEU A 82 -34.53 -20.69 -12.73
CA LEU A 82 -33.87 -19.91 -13.78
C LEU A 82 -32.73 -20.72 -14.43
N ILE A 83 -31.99 -21.51 -13.64
CA ILE A 83 -31.00 -22.46 -14.19
C ILE A 83 -31.67 -23.46 -15.13
N ARG A 84 -32.82 -24.04 -14.73
CA ARG A 84 -33.57 -24.98 -15.58
C ARG A 84 -34.01 -24.33 -16.88
N ALA A 85 -34.50 -23.09 -16.83
CA ALA A 85 -34.88 -22.34 -18.02
C ALA A 85 -33.68 -22.09 -18.95
N ALA A 86 -32.55 -21.63 -18.42
CA ALA A 86 -31.33 -21.38 -19.18
C ALA A 86 -30.76 -22.66 -19.84
N VAL A 87 -30.73 -23.76 -19.08
CA VAL A 87 -30.35 -25.10 -19.58
C VAL A 87 -31.31 -25.56 -20.67
N GLY A 88 -32.62 -25.43 -20.46
CA GLY A 88 -33.64 -25.78 -21.44
C GLY A 88 -33.49 -25.00 -22.75
N GLY A 89 -33.24 -23.69 -22.67
CA GLY A 89 -32.99 -22.85 -23.84
C GLY A 89 -31.78 -23.30 -24.66
N ALA A 90 -30.66 -23.58 -24.00
CA ALA A 90 -29.45 -24.07 -24.66
C ALA A 90 -29.64 -25.45 -25.32
N LEU A 91 -30.35 -26.37 -24.64
CA LEU A 91 -30.67 -27.69 -25.19
C LEU A 91 -31.60 -27.59 -26.40
N ASN A 92 -32.60 -26.71 -26.34
CA ASN A 92 -33.51 -26.46 -27.46
C ASN A 92 -32.76 -25.86 -28.66
N ALA A 93 -31.84 -24.92 -28.43
CA ALA A 93 -31.01 -24.35 -29.48
C ALA A 93 -30.11 -25.40 -30.15
N LEU A 94 -29.46 -26.25 -29.35
CA LEU A 94 -28.65 -27.36 -29.85
C LEU A 94 -29.47 -28.31 -30.74
N GLU A 95 -30.64 -28.71 -30.26
CA GLU A 95 -31.52 -29.64 -30.96
C GLU A 95 -32.09 -29.07 -32.26
N THR A 96 -32.53 -27.82 -32.23
CA THR A 96 -33.21 -27.18 -33.36
C THR A 96 -32.22 -26.78 -34.45
N HIS A 97 -31.05 -26.28 -34.08
CA HIS A 97 -30.16 -25.58 -35.01
C HIS A 97 -28.89 -26.33 -35.39
N ALA A 98 -28.49 -27.39 -34.67
CA ALA A 98 -27.25 -28.10 -35.01
C ALA A 98 -27.35 -29.62 -35.01
N LEU A 99 -27.80 -30.22 -33.90
CA LEU A 99 -27.66 -31.66 -33.64
C LEU A 99 -28.98 -32.27 -33.14
N PRO A 100 -29.98 -32.47 -34.01
CA PRO A 100 -31.29 -33.01 -33.61
C PRO A 100 -31.23 -34.44 -33.04
N LEU A 101 -30.15 -35.18 -33.32
CA LEU A 101 -29.92 -36.55 -32.84
C LEU A 101 -28.88 -36.65 -31.71
N ALA A 102 -28.40 -35.53 -31.15
CA ALA A 102 -27.49 -35.57 -30.01
C ALA A 102 -28.13 -36.30 -28.83
N SER A 103 -27.40 -37.20 -28.19
CA SER A 103 -27.88 -37.99 -27.03
C SER A 103 -27.25 -37.55 -25.71
N SER A 104 -26.16 -36.79 -25.77
CA SER A 104 -25.50 -36.18 -24.64
C SER A 104 -24.93 -34.83 -25.05
N THR A 105 -24.79 -33.93 -24.08
CA THR A 105 -24.08 -32.66 -24.25
C THR A 105 -23.54 -32.17 -22.92
N GLN A 106 -22.44 -31.44 -22.95
CA GLN A 106 -22.03 -30.57 -21.85
C GLN A 106 -22.51 -29.16 -22.15
N LEU A 107 -23.03 -28.46 -21.15
CA LEU A 107 -23.36 -27.04 -21.24
C LEU A 107 -22.43 -26.30 -20.29
N VAL A 108 -21.79 -25.24 -20.78
CA VAL A 108 -20.85 -24.42 -20.03
C VAL A 108 -21.28 -22.97 -20.18
N PHE A 109 -21.63 -22.33 -19.07
CA PHE A 109 -22.15 -20.97 -19.05
C PHE A 109 -21.07 -20.00 -18.60
N TRP A 110 -20.96 -18.90 -19.34
CA TRP A 110 -19.94 -17.88 -19.21
C TRP A 110 -20.59 -16.50 -19.19
N ASP A 111 -20.00 -15.53 -18.49
CA ASP A 111 -20.44 -14.13 -18.56
C ASP A 111 -19.73 -13.31 -19.65
N ASP A 112 -18.54 -13.74 -20.07
CA ASP A 112 -17.77 -13.09 -21.13
C ASP A 112 -17.20 -14.08 -22.16
N PHE A 113 -17.33 -13.73 -23.44
CA PHE A 113 -16.84 -14.57 -24.54
C PHE A 113 -15.31 -14.54 -24.66
N GLN A 114 -14.70 -13.35 -24.64
CA GLN A 114 -13.27 -13.21 -24.93
C GLN A 114 -12.41 -13.76 -23.77
N ASN A 115 -12.72 -13.36 -22.55
CA ASN A 115 -11.96 -13.76 -21.36
C ASN A 115 -12.39 -15.14 -20.85
N GLY A 116 -13.69 -15.46 -20.92
CA GLY A 116 -14.24 -16.75 -20.48
C GLY A 116 -14.09 -17.84 -21.53
N VAL A 117 -14.88 -17.77 -22.61
CA VAL A 117 -14.94 -18.85 -23.62
C VAL A 117 -13.60 -19.05 -24.36
N VAL A 118 -12.99 -17.97 -24.85
CA VAL A 118 -11.72 -18.02 -25.59
C VAL A 118 -10.54 -18.09 -24.62
N GLY A 119 -10.47 -17.17 -23.66
CA GLY A 119 -9.37 -17.04 -22.70
C GLY A 119 -9.35 -18.08 -21.58
N ARG A 120 -10.44 -18.85 -21.40
CA ARG A 120 -10.59 -19.88 -20.37
C ARG A 120 -10.36 -19.40 -18.94
N GLN A 121 -10.59 -18.11 -18.67
CA GLN A 121 -10.48 -17.56 -17.33
C GLN A 121 -11.64 -18.05 -16.46
N ARG A 122 -11.30 -18.72 -15.35
CA ARG A 122 -12.28 -19.33 -14.43
C ARG A 122 -13.18 -18.33 -13.73
N ASP A 123 -12.80 -17.06 -13.65
CA ASP A 123 -13.62 -16.04 -13.00
C ASP A 123 -14.85 -15.65 -13.83
N ASN A 124 -14.84 -15.95 -15.13
CA ASN A 124 -15.96 -15.73 -16.04
C ASN A 124 -16.86 -16.97 -16.19
N LEU A 125 -16.51 -18.07 -15.53
CA LEU A 125 -17.28 -19.31 -15.56
C LEU A 125 -18.42 -19.21 -14.54
N LEU A 126 -19.65 -19.43 -15.00
CA LEU A 126 -20.87 -19.33 -14.18
C LEU A 126 -21.37 -20.69 -13.73
N TYR A 127 -21.53 -21.62 -14.68
CA TYR A 127 -22.20 -22.89 -14.42
C TYR A 127 -21.80 -23.96 -15.44
N GLU A 128 -21.68 -25.21 -14.99
CA GLU A 128 -21.45 -26.36 -15.88
C GLU A 128 -22.40 -27.51 -15.56
N ILE A 129 -22.99 -28.10 -16.59
CA ILE A 129 -23.88 -29.26 -16.43
C ILE A 129 -23.81 -30.21 -17.62
N TYR A 130 -23.94 -31.50 -17.33
CA TYR A 130 -24.13 -32.53 -18.35
C TYR A 130 -25.61 -32.86 -18.48
N ALA A 131 -26.07 -32.92 -19.73
CA ALA A 131 -27.40 -33.35 -20.08
C ALA A 131 -27.32 -34.57 -20.99
N ASN A 132 -28.25 -35.50 -20.82
CA ASN A 132 -28.36 -36.71 -21.62
C ASN A 132 -29.80 -37.03 -21.92
N ARG A 133 -30.06 -37.75 -23.00
CA ARG A 133 -31.38 -38.30 -23.31
C ARG A 133 -31.27 -39.68 -23.89
N ARG A 134 -32.37 -40.43 -23.80
CA ARG A 134 -32.44 -41.78 -24.36
C ARG A 134 -32.52 -41.72 -25.88
N VAL A 135 -31.77 -42.62 -26.50
CA VAL A 135 -31.88 -42.96 -27.93
C VAL A 135 -32.51 -44.35 -28.06
N ASP A 136 -33.28 -44.56 -29.11
CA ASP A 136 -33.89 -45.86 -29.37
C ASP A 136 -32.85 -46.83 -29.99
N ARG A 137 -33.28 -48.06 -30.26
CA ARG A 137 -32.44 -49.09 -30.90
C ARG A 137 -32.00 -48.74 -32.33
N ARG A 138 -32.67 -47.77 -32.97
CA ARG A 138 -32.35 -47.26 -34.31
C ARG A 138 -31.51 -45.97 -34.24
N ASN A 139 -31.03 -45.61 -33.05
CA ASN A 139 -30.28 -44.39 -32.78
C ASN A 139 -31.07 -43.11 -33.14
N GLN A 140 -32.40 -43.20 -33.05
CA GLN A 140 -33.35 -42.09 -33.18
C GLN A 140 -33.74 -41.58 -31.80
N ARG A 141 -34.30 -40.35 -31.77
CA ARG A 141 -34.73 -39.70 -30.53
C ARG A 141 -35.80 -40.54 -29.82
N ALA A 142 -35.57 -40.88 -28.55
CA ALA A 142 -36.48 -41.72 -27.76
C ALA A 142 -36.95 -41.11 -26.44
N GLY A 143 -36.65 -39.83 -26.18
CA GLY A 143 -37.10 -39.14 -24.99
C GLY A 143 -36.61 -37.69 -24.90
N ASP A 144 -37.02 -37.04 -23.81
CA ASP A 144 -36.62 -35.68 -23.48
C ASP A 144 -35.23 -35.65 -22.83
N TRP A 145 -34.64 -34.45 -22.81
CA TRP A 145 -33.40 -34.20 -22.10
C TRP A 145 -33.58 -34.36 -20.59
N ASP A 146 -32.66 -35.09 -19.99
CA ASP A 146 -32.53 -35.28 -18.55
C ASP A 146 -31.20 -34.71 -18.07
N PHE A 147 -31.25 -34.00 -16.95
CA PHE A 147 -30.09 -33.40 -16.31
C PHE A 147 -30.35 -33.23 -14.81
N ASN A 148 -29.29 -33.34 -14.01
CA ASN A 148 -29.38 -33.28 -12.56
C ASN A 148 -28.59 -32.07 -12.04
N LEU A 149 -29.30 -31.09 -11.48
CA LEU A 149 -28.70 -29.88 -10.89
C LEU A 149 -27.74 -30.21 -9.73
N ASN A 150 -27.95 -31.32 -9.01
CA ASN A 150 -27.07 -31.74 -7.91
C ASN A 150 -25.73 -32.31 -8.40
N ARG A 151 -25.61 -32.63 -9.70
CA ARG A 151 -24.36 -33.10 -10.33
C ARG A 151 -23.69 -32.00 -11.17
N ALA A 152 -24.22 -30.79 -11.12
CA ALA A 152 -23.68 -29.65 -11.83
C ALA A 152 -22.66 -28.89 -10.97
N SER A 153 -21.79 -28.14 -11.64
CA SER A 153 -20.82 -27.26 -10.97
C SER A 153 -21.33 -25.82 -11.03
N ASN A 154 -21.63 -25.24 -9.87
CA ASN A 154 -21.99 -23.83 -9.77
C ASN A 154 -20.78 -23.00 -9.33
N HIS A 155 -20.30 -22.15 -10.24
CA HIS A 155 -19.09 -21.36 -10.04
C HIS A 155 -19.38 -19.95 -9.53
N VAL A 156 -20.63 -19.47 -9.63
CA VAL A 156 -21.04 -18.16 -9.09
C VAL A 156 -20.83 -18.11 -7.57
N PHE A 157 -21.27 -19.14 -6.84
CA PHE A 157 -21.09 -19.17 -5.39
C PHE A 157 -19.61 -19.28 -4.98
N GLN A 158 -18.82 -20.06 -5.73
CA GLN A 158 -17.38 -20.16 -5.49
C GLN A 158 -16.66 -18.82 -5.72
N ARG A 159 -17.06 -18.08 -6.75
CA ARG A 159 -16.54 -16.74 -7.05
C ARG A 159 -16.88 -15.76 -5.94
N ASP A 160 -18.14 -15.72 -5.50
CA ASP A 160 -18.59 -14.85 -4.42
C ASP A 160 -17.87 -15.15 -3.11
N GLU A 161 -17.70 -16.42 -2.78
CA GLU A 161 -16.96 -16.83 -1.59
C GLU A 161 -15.50 -16.37 -1.66
N ARG A 162 -14.82 -16.54 -2.81
CA ARG A 162 -13.46 -16.04 -3.01
C ARG A 162 -13.38 -14.53 -2.83
N LEU A 163 -14.29 -13.77 -3.43
CA LEU A 163 -14.34 -12.31 -3.32
C LEU A 163 -14.61 -11.87 -1.88
N ALA A 164 -15.53 -12.53 -1.19
CA ALA A 164 -15.83 -12.25 0.23
C ALA A 164 -14.62 -12.56 1.12
N GLN A 165 -13.91 -13.66 0.89
CA GLN A 165 -12.68 -14.01 1.61
C GLN A 165 -11.54 -13.02 1.32
N GLN A 166 -11.41 -12.54 0.08
CA GLN A 166 -10.43 -11.50 -0.26
C GLN A 166 -10.74 -10.19 0.48
N LYS A 167 -12.00 -9.76 0.47
CA LYS A 167 -12.44 -8.57 1.18
C LYS A 167 -12.19 -8.67 2.69
N ARG A 168 -12.53 -9.80 3.31
CA ARG A 168 -12.25 -10.05 4.74
C ARG A 168 -10.76 -9.98 5.04
N ARG A 169 -9.91 -10.62 4.23
CA ARG A 169 -8.45 -10.56 4.40
C ARG A 169 -7.89 -9.14 4.26
N GLU A 170 -8.45 -8.34 3.35
CA GLU A 170 -8.07 -6.95 3.19
C GLU A 170 -8.49 -6.09 4.39
N GLU A 171 -9.72 -6.27 4.88
CA GLU A 171 -10.22 -5.61 6.09
C GLU A 171 -9.38 -5.98 7.33
N GLU A 172 -9.03 -7.27 7.49
CA GLU A 172 -8.14 -7.76 8.55
C GLU A 172 -6.74 -7.16 8.44
N ARG A 173 -6.17 -7.08 7.23
CA ARG A 173 -4.86 -6.45 7.00
C ARG A 173 -4.88 -4.98 7.39
N LEU A 174 -5.89 -4.23 6.95
CA LEU A 174 -6.04 -2.81 7.28
C LEU A 174 -6.23 -2.60 8.78
N ALA A 175 -6.99 -3.47 9.46
CA ALA A 175 -7.15 -3.43 10.91
C ALA A 175 -5.83 -3.70 11.65
N MET A 176 -5.06 -4.69 11.20
CA MET A 176 -3.75 -5.02 11.77
C MET A 176 -2.72 -3.90 11.55
N GLU A 177 -2.71 -3.28 10.37
CA GLU A 177 -1.84 -2.13 10.08
C GLU A 177 -2.17 -0.93 10.96
N LYS A 178 -3.45 -0.60 11.12
CA LYS A 178 -3.89 0.47 12.04
C LYS A 178 -3.48 0.19 13.48
N ARG A 179 -3.69 -1.05 13.95
CA ARG A 179 -3.29 -1.46 15.31
C ARG A 179 -1.79 -1.36 15.51
N ARG A 180 -0.99 -1.79 14.53
CA ARG A 180 0.48 -1.71 14.58
C ARG A 180 0.96 -0.25 14.60
N ALA A 181 0.35 0.62 13.79
CA ALA A 181 0.67 2.04 13.78
C ALA A 181 0.38 2.69 15.14
N LEU A 182 -0.77 2.39 15.74
CA LEU A 182 -1.13 2.86 17.09
C LEU A 182 -0.14 2.35 18.16
N GLN A 183 0.24 1.08 18.12
CA GLN A 183 1.23 0.51 19.04
C GLN A 183 2.60 1.19 18.90
N ASN A 184 3.07 1.40 17.67
CA ASN A 184 4.34 2.10 17.43
C ASN A 184 4.31 3.53 17.97
N ALA A 185 3.20 4.26 17.73
CA ALA A 185 3.01 5.60 18.26
C ALA A 185 3.00 5.61 19.79
N ALA A 186 2.34 4.63 20.42
CA ALA A 186 2.36 4.48 21.88
C ALA A 186 3.75 4.19 22.44
N TYR A 187 4.53 3.31 21.81
CA TYR A 187 5.91 3.05 22.22
C TYR A 187 6.79 4.29 22.14
N GLU A 188 6.62 5.10 21.09
CA GLU A 188 7.33 6.36 20.95
C GLU A 188 6.90 7.37 22.02
N ALA A 189 5.59 7.51 22.25
CA ALA A 189 5.04 8.36 23.30
C ALA A 189 5.52 7.95 24.70
N GLU A 190 5.59 6.65 25.02
CA GLU A 190 6.14 6.17 26.30
C GLU A 190 7.63 6.48 26.47
N ARG A 191 8.42 6.47 25.38
CA ARG A 191 9.82 6.89 25.43
C ARG A 191 9.93 8.39 25.68
N GLN A 192 9.16 9.20 24.97
CA GLN A 192 9.12 10.66 25.13
C GLN A 192 8.70 11.05 26.55
N LEU A 193 7.66 10.41 27.10
CA LEU A 193 7.22 10.62 28.47
C LEU A 193 8.32 10.32 29.49
N ARG A 194 9.00 9.17 29.38
CA ARG A 194 10.10 8.81 30.28
C ARG A 194 11.26 9.82 30.20
N THR A 195 11.59 10.27 28.99
CA THR A 195 12.60 11.32 28.81
C THR A 195 12.18 12.62 29.49
N TYR A 196 10.93 13.06 29.30
CA TYR A 196 10.40 14.25 29.94
C TYR A 196 10.37 14.13 31.47
N GLU A 197 9.91 13.01 32.02
CA GLU A 197 9.91 12.75 33.47
C GLU A 197 11.33 12.80 34.06
N SER A 198 12.33 12.31 33.33
CA SER A 198 13.74 12.43 33.71
C SER A 198 14.21 13.89 33.71
N LEU A 199 13.84 14.67 32.69
CA LEU A 199 14.16 16.11 32.62
C LEU A 199 13.52 16.87 33.79
N VAL A 200 12.25 16.60 34.10
CA VAL A 200 11.54 17.21 35.23
C VAL A 200 12.20 16.84 36.56
N SER A 201 12.52 15.56 36.77
CA SER A 201 13.18 15.09 38.00
C SER A 201 14.56 15.74 38.19
N ASN A 202 15.37 15.81 37.12
CA ASN A 202 16.68 16.45 37.17
C ASN A 202 16.59 17.95 37.48
N HIS A 203 15.61 18.62 36.88
CA HIS A 203 15.36 20.05 37.12
C HIS A 203 14.89 20.30 38.55
N GLN A 204 13.97 19.48 39.09
CA GLN A 204 13.50 19.59 40.48
C GLN A 204 14.62 19.32 41.50
N ALA A 205 15.49 18.35 41.21
CA ALA A 205 16.58 17.98 42.12
C ALA A 205 17.71 19.01 42.13
N ASN A 206 18.00 19.67 41.00
CA ASN A 206 19.10 20.64 40.88
C ASN A 206 18.74 21.77 39.90
N PRO A 207 17.89 22.74 40.28
CA PRO A 207 17.47 23.82 39.40
C PRO A 207 18.63 24.73 38.97
N GLU A 208 19.59 25.00 39.87
CA GLU A 208 20.78 25.82 39.54
C GLU A 208 21.67 25.13 38.50
N ARG A 209 21.81 23.79 38.57
CA ARG A 209 22.59 23.03 37.57
C ARG A 209 21.97 23.03 36.19
N ALA A 210 20.66 23.25 36.07
CA ALA A 210 20.01 23.30 34.76
C ALA A 210 20.49 24.50 33.95
N PHE A 211 20.70 25.65 34.60
CA PHE A 211 21.28 26.83 33.96
C PHE A 211 22.79 26.67 33.75
N ASP A 212 23.53 26.14 34.74
CA ASP A 212 24.96 25.86 34.58
C ASP A 212 25.23 24.88 33.43
N ALA A 213 24.35 23.92 33.18
CA ALA A 213 24.46 23.00 32.04
C ALA A 213 24.34 23.70 30.67
N LEU A 214 23.72 24.89 30.63
CA LEU A 214 23.64 25.73 29.43
C LEU A 214 24.93 26.52 29.20
N GLN A 215 25.73 26.75 30.25
CA GLN A 215 26.96 27.54 30.20
C GLN A 215 28.19 26.69 30.52
N ASN A 216 29.01 26.45 29.51
CA ASN A 216 30.35 25.91 29.66
C ASN A 216 31.35 26.93 29.14
N ASP A 217 31.87 27.77 30.04
CA ASP A 217 32.90 28.75 29.71
C ASP A 217 34.29 28.29 30.18
N VAL A 218 35.31 28.97 29.70
CA VAL A 218 36.69 28.69 30.02
C VAL A 218 36.99 29.09 31.46
N SER A 219 37.42 28.12 32.26
CA SER A 219 37.76 28.38 33.67
C SER A 219 38.92 29.36 33.82
N PHE A 220 38.76 30.30 34.74
CA PHE A 220 39.81 31.22 35.18
C PHE A 220 40.28 30.85 36.59
N ASP A 221 41.60 30.68 36.75
CA ASP A 221 42.29 30.48 38.03
C ASP A 221 43.63 31.24 37.97
N LEU A 222 43.93 31.95 39.06
CA LEU A 222 45.09 32.83 39.24
C LEU A 222 46.41 32.04 39.35
N PHE A 223 46.37 30.74 39.67
CA PHE A 223 47.58 29.92 39.90
C PHE A 223 48.08 29.13 38.67
N GLY A 224 47.65 29.51 37.47
CA GLY A 224 48.33 29.12 36.22
C GLY A 224 48.03 27.72 35.67
N ARG A 225 46.99 27.04 36.18
CA ARG A 225 46.48 25.76 35.63
C ARG A 225 45.12 25.89 34.93
N SER A 226 44.69 27.11 34.64
CA SER A 226 43.34 27.42 34.14
C SER A 226 43.20 27.27 32.63
N GLY A 227 41.98 27.02 32.16
CA GLY A 227 41.67 27.00 30.73
C GLY A 227 42.07 28.31 30.05
N TYR A 228 41.89 29.45 30.73
CA TYR A 228 42.27 30.77 30.22
C TYR A 228 43.77 30.88 29.97
N THR A 229 44.62 30.37 30.88
CA THR A 229 46.09 30.38 30.68
C THR A 229 46.53 29.55 29.48
N SER A 230 45.74 28.53 29.10
CA SER A 230 45.97 27.74 27.89
C SER A 230 45.63 28.53 26.63
N MET A 231 44.57 29.36 26.67
CA MET A 231 44.20 30.25 25.57
C MET A 231 45.22 31.37 25.36
N VAL A 232 45.79 31.92 26.44
CA VAL A 232 46.91 32.88 26.34
C VAL A 232 48.13 32.25 25.64
N LYS A 233 48.32 30.93 25.78
CA LYS A 233 49.36 30.15 25.08
C LYS A 233 48.94 29.75 23.65
N GLY A 234 47.84 30.30 23.13
CA GLY A 234 47.34 30.06 21.78
C GLY A 234 46.54 28.78 21.60
N ARG A 235 46.11 28.11 22.69
CA ARG A 235 45.29 26.90 22.58
C ARG A 235 43.80 27.25 22.65
N PRO A 236 42.99 26.90 21.64
CA PRO A 236 41.55 27.13 21.71
C PRO A 236 40.85 26.23 22.74
N ALA A 237 39.67 26.64 23.19
CA ALA A 237 38.83 25.90 24.13
C ALA A 237 37.40 25.76 23.61
N ASN A 238 36.79 24.59 23.78
CA ASN A 238 35.39 24.40 23.44
C ASN A 238 34.50 25.06 24.49
N VAL A 239 33.53 25.86 24.04
CA VAL A 239 32.62 26.61 24.91
C VAL A 239 31.17 26.43 24.48
N GLN A 240 30.28 26.61 25.44
CA GLN A 240 28.85 26.79 25.22
C GLN A 240 28.42 28.01 26.04
N LEU A 241 28.00 29.09 25.37
CA LEU A 241 27.77 30.38 26.01
C LEU A 241 26.37 30.89 25.68
N VAL A 242 25.69 31.40 26.70
CA VAL A 242 24.52 32.24 26.50
C VAL A 242 25.01 33.66 26.28
N VAL A 243 24.79 34.18 25.08
CA VAL A 243 25.33 35.48 24.65
C VAL A 243 24.23 36.47 24.30
N ARG A 244 24.48 37.76 24.53
CA ARG A 244 23.64 38.84 24.02
C ARG A 244 24.38 39.58 22.92
N VAL A 245 23.86 39.50 21.69
CA VAL A 245 24.40 40.24 20.54
C VAL A 245 23.89 41.68 20.59
N ASP A 246 24.83 42.63 20.70
CA ASP A 246 24.52 44.06 20.81
C ASP A 246 24.69 44.80 19.47
N GLY A 247 25.35 44.17 18.50
CA GLY A 247 25.56 44.72 17.16
C GLY A 247 26.59 43.95 16.35
N LYS A 248 27.30 44.64 15.47
CA LYS A 248 28.34 44.07 14.60
C LYS A 248 29.64 44.86 14.68
N ASP A 249 30.75 44.18 14.44
CA ASP A 249 32.10 44.73 14.36
C ASP A 249 32.79 44.13 13.13
N GLY A 250 32.82 44.87 12.03
CA GLY A 250 33.28 44.34 10.73
C GLY A 250 32.40 43.18 10.25
N GLN A 251 33.00 41.99 10.13
CA GLN A 251 32.32 40.74 9.74
C GLN A 251 31.87 39.91 10.95
N ASP A 252 32.16 40.37 12.17
CA ASP A 252 31.89 39.63 13.40
C ASP A 252 30.66 40.18 14.13
N ALA A 253 29.95 39.32 14.88
CA ALA A 253 28.91 39.78 15.79
C ALA A 253 29.56 40.35 17.06
N LYS A 254 29.12 41.53 17.49
CA LYS A 254 29.55 42.15 18.75
C LYS A 254 28.64 41.68 19.88
N VAL A 255 29.23 41.01 20.86
CA VAL A 255 28.55 40.48 22.04
C VAL A 255 28.95 41.28 23.27
N GLY A 256 27.98 41.66 24.11
CA GLY A 256 28.23 42.41 25.36
C GLY A 256 27.89 41.63 26.63
N TRP A 257 27.43 40.39 26.52
CA TRP A 257 27.18 39.49 27.64
C TRP A 257 27.58 38.05 27.25
N PRO A 258 28.24 37.26 28.10
CA PRO A 258 28.57 37.53 29.52
C PRO A 258 29.68 38.59 29.73
N TYR A 259 30.51 38.82 28.71
CA TYR A 259 31.53 39.87 28.65
C TYR A 259 31.77 40.26 27.18
N ASP A 260 32.61 41.25 26.92
CA ASP A 260 32.90 41.74 25.57
C ASP A 260 33.66 40.69 24.73
N LEU A 261 32.97 40.12 23.73
CA LEU A 261 33.53 39.09 22.84
C LEU A 261 33.04 39.27 21.41
N ARG A 262 33.67 38.56 20.46
CA ARG A 262 33.28 38.55 19.05
C ARG A 262 32.93 37.15 18.57
N LEU A 263 31.78 37.03 17.91
CA LEU A 263 31.42 35.81 17.16
C LEU A 263 31.95 35.95 15.74
N VAL A 264 33.00 35.18 15.43
CA VAL A 264 33.79 35.32 14.21
C VAL A 264 32.93 34.99 12.98
N GLY A 265 32.85 35.93 12.03
CA GLY A 265 32.13 35.74 10.77
C GLY A 265 30.60 35.73 10.88
N GLN A 266 30.04 36.10 12.04
CA GLN A 266 28.60 36.07 12.34
C GLN A 266 27.96 37.48 12.38
N GLY A 267 28.50 38.45 11.64
CA GLY A 267 28.04 39.85 11.67
C GLY A 267 26.62 40.11 11.15
N ASN A 268 25.92 39.08 10.67
CA ASN A 268 24.53 39.11 10.23
C ASN A 268 23.53 38.74 11.35
N LEU A 269 23.98 38.34 12.53
CA LEU A 269 23.10 38.03 13.65
C LEU A 269 22.31 39.27 14.11
N GLU A 270 21.05 39.05 14.48
CA GLU A 270 20.17 40.11 14.99
C GLU A 270 20.51 40.45 16.45
N LYS A 271 20.02 41.58 16.93
CA LYS A 271 20.23 42.00 18.33
C LYS A 271 19.28 41.25 19.27
N GLN A 272 19.69 40.08 19.72
CA GLN A 272 18.93 39.25 20.66
C GLN A 272 19.85 38.30 21.45
N TRP A 273 19.25 37.45 22.27
CA TRP A 273 19.94 36.40 23.01
C TRP A 273 20.14 35.16 22.14
N TYR A 274 21.29 34.51 22.30
CA TYR A 274 21.63 33.27 21.60
C TYR A 274 22.30 32.27 22.55
N LEU A 275 22.03 30.99 22.34
CA LEU A 275 22.87 29.91 22.84
C LEU A 275 23.88 29.56 21.74
N VAL A 276 25.17 29.75 22.03
CA VAL A 276 26.26 29.53 21.07
C VAL A 276 27.15 28.41 21.55
N LYS A 277 27.34 27.40 20.70
CA LYS A 277 28.32 26.34 20.91
C LYS A 277 29.46 26.50 19.91
N GLY A 278 30.70 26.48 20.39
CA GLY A 278 31.83 26.73 19.49
C GLY A 278 33.18 26.64 20.16
N THR A 279 34.15 27.26 19.50
CA THR A 279 35.55 27.26 19.91
C THR A 279 35.99 28.68 20.24
N SER A 280 36.38 28.91 21.50
CA SER A 280 36.91 30.17 22.02
C SER A 280 38.43 30.26 21.87
N SER A 281 38.93 31.44 21.56
CA SER A 281 40.35 31.79 21.41
C SER A 281 40.57 33.27 21.79
N LEU A 282 41.83 33.69 21.96
CA LEU A 282 42.16 35.07 22.32
C LEU A 282 42.86 35.78 21.17
N ASP A 283 42.42 37.01 20.89
CA ASP A 283 43.10 37.97 20.03
C ASP A 283 44.03 38.82 20.91
N THR A 284 45.34 38.63 20.77
CA THR A 284 46.34 39.37 21.56
C THR A 284 46.62 40.77 21.04
N GLN A 285 46.07 41.15 19.88
CA GLN A 285 46.27 42.47 19.28
C GLN A 285 45.17 43.46 19.65
N ARG A 286 43.97 42.95 19.97
CA ARG A 286 42.82 43.74 20.41
C ARG A 286 42.55 43.51 21.90
N SER A 287 42.11 44.55 22.58
CA SER A 287 41.66 44.45 23.96
C SER A 287 40.14 44.54 24.05
N ASP A 288 39.58 43.84 25.02
CA ASP A 288 38.19 43.99 25.43
C ASP A 288 37.98 45.28 26.27
N SER A 289 36.75 45.49 26.72
CA SER A 289 36.37 46.64 27.56
C SER A 289 37.12 46.74 28.89
N ASP A 290 37.68 45.63 29.38
CA ASP A 290 38.40 45.54 30.66
C ASP A 290 39.94 45.58 30.47
N GLY A 291 40.41 45.72 29.22
CA GLY A 291 41.82 45.79 28.88
C GLY A 291 42.52 44.43 28.74
N LEU A 292 41.77 43.33 28.74
CA LEU A 292 42.28 41.98 28.50
C LEU A 292 42.28 41.63 27.00
N PRO A 293 43.04 40.63 26.54
CA PRO A 293 42.97 40.15 25.16
C PRO A 293 41.52 39.79 24.76
N LEU A 294 41.06 40.30 23.61
CA LEU A 294 39.68 40.13 23.18
C LEU A 294 39.36 38.66 22.89
N THR A 295 38.23 38.18 23.41
CA THR A 295 37.78 36.80 23.18
C THR A 295 37.10 36.67 21.82
N LEU A 296 37.55 35.71 21.02
CA LEU A 296 36.97 35.34 19.73
C LEU A 296 36.36 33.95 19.79
N VAL A 297 35.08 33.83 19.47
CA VAL A 297 34.36 32.55 19.41
C VAL A 297 34.02 32.23 17.97
N SER A 298 34.49 31.08 17.48
CA SER A 298 34.13 30.54 16.16
C SER A 298 33.08 29.43 16.32
N ALA A 299 31.94 29.58 15.65
CA ALA A 299 30.82 28.64 15.68
C ALA A 299 30.21 28.51 14.27
N ASN A 300 29.68 27.33 13.94
CA ASN A 300 28.91 27.14 12.71
C ASN A 300 27.50 27.72 12.88
N ALA A 301 26.81 27.99 11.77
CA ALA A 301 25.44 28.51 11.82
C ALA A 301 24.46 27.57 12.56
N GLU A 302 24.66 26.25 12.48
CA GLU A 302 23.85 25.24 13.16
C GLU A 302 24.08 25.19 14.68
N ASP A 303 25.21 25.76 15.16
CA ASP A 303 25.60 25.80 16.57
C ASP A 303 25.22 27.14 17.25
N ILE A 304 24.47 28.00 16.55
CA ILE A 304 24.01 29.31 17.04
C ILE A 304 22.47 29.31 17.04
N GLU A 305 21.89 29.17 18.22
CA GLU A 305 20.44 29.08 18.37
C GLU A 305 19.87 30.37 18.99
N PRO A 306 18.91 31.05 18.34
CA PRO A 306 18.26 32.22 18.92
C PRO A 306 17.36 31.82 20.09
N CYS A 307 17.37 32.64 21.13
CA CYS A 307 16.56 32.46 22.33
C CYS A 307 15.31 33.32 22.28
N VAL A 308 14.20 32.78 22.78
CA VAL A 308 12.89 33.45 22.84
C VAL A 308 12.81 34.33 24.07
N GLU A 309 13.32 33.87 25.22
CA GLU A 309 13.34 34.65 26.45
C GLU A 309 14.73 35.22 26.73
N ASN A 310 14.77 36.28 27.55
CA ASN A 310 16.02 36.91 27.94
C ASN A 310 16.91 35.90 28.69
N GLY A 311 18.18 35.87 28.32
CA GLY A 311 19.16 34.97 28.94
C GLY A 311 18.93 33.49 28.62
N CYS A 312 18.16 33.16 27.58
CA CYS A 312 17.84 31.78 27.21
C CYS A 312 17.22 30.98 28.38
N THR A 313 16.45 31.67 29.22
CA THR A 313 15.86 31.09 30.44
C THR A 313 14.84 30.01 30.12
N GLU A 314 14.21 30.06 28.95
CA GLU A 314 13.32 29.03 28.44
C GLU A 314 14.01 27.67 28.28
N MET A 315 15.33 27.64 28.08
CA MET A 315 16.11 26.40 27.94
C MET A 315 16.28 25.67 29.28
N THR A 316 15.88 26.30 30.39
CA THR A 316 15.80 25.64 31.70
C THR A 316 14.48 24.91 31.90
N ASP A 317 13.44 25.21 31.12
CA ASP A 317 12.14 24.52 31.19
C ASP A 317 12.26 23.11 30.57
N PRO A 318 12.01 22.03 31.35
CA PRO A 318 11.98 20.66 30.85
C PRO A 318 11.10 20.46 29.61
N LEU A 319 10.00 21.21 29.48
CA LEU A 319 9.07 21.09 28.35
C LEU A 319 9.68 21.67 27.06
N VAL A 320 10.36 22.81 27.15
CA VAL A 320 11.06 23.42 26.00
C VAL A 320 12.19 22.50 25.54
N VAL A 321 12.97 21.95 26.47
CA VAL A 321 14.04 21.00 26.16
C VAL A 321 13.47 19.74 25.51
N ALA A 322 12.38 19.18 26.04
CA ALA A 322 11.74 17.99 25.48
C ALA A 322 11.23 18.22 24.05
N ARG A 323 10.53 19.33 23.81
CA ARG A 323 10.03 19.72 22.48
C ARG A 323 11.15 19.83 21.45
N LYS A 324 12.28 20.42 21.84
CA LYS A 324 13.48 20.51 20.99
C LYS A 324 14.10 19.14 20.74
N GLN A 325 14.28 18.31 21.77
CA GLN A 325 14.82 16.96 21.62
C GLN A 325 13.97 16.06 20.73
N PHE A 326 12.64 16.22 20.77
CA PHE A 326 11.72 15.43 19.95
C PHE A 326 11.48 16.04 18.56
N GLY A 327 11.99 17.24 18.29
CA GLY A 327 11.73 17.96 17.04
C GLY A 327 10.25 18.30 16.84
N ASN A 328 9.48 18.42 17.92
CA ASN A 328 8.04 18.68 17.88
C ASN A 328 7.67 19.83 18.83
N PRO A 329 7.44 21.06 18.31
CA PRO A 329 7.14 22.23 19.14
C PRO A 329 5.79 22.13 19.86
N ASP A 330 4.85 21.35 19.33
CA ASP A 330 3.51 21.18 19.89
C ASP A 330 3.41 19.97 20.83
N TRP A 331 4.53 19.29 21.08
CA TRP A 331 4.53 18.14 21.98
C TRP A 331 4.10 18.53 23.39
N THR A 332 3.23 17.71 23.99
CA THR A 332 2.77 17.84 25.37
C THR A 332 2.71 16.47 26.05
N PRO A 333 2.99 16.40 27.36
CA PRO A 333 2.88 15.15 28.11
C PRO A 333 1.44 14.61 28.15
N GLU A 334 0.43 15.48 28.11
CA GLU A 334 -0.98 15.09 28.06
C GLU A 334 -1.33 14.38 26.75
N ALA A 335 -0.88 14.92 25.61
CA ALA A 335 -1.10 14.28 24.31
C ALA A 335 -0.36 12.93 24.21
N ALA A 336 0.87 12.86 24.70
CA ALA A 336 1.62 11.61 24.73
C ALA A 336 0.93 10.55 25.61
N LYS A 337 0.40 10.92 26.78
CA LYS A 337 -0.38 10.01 27.65
C LYS A 337 -1.65 9.52 26.96
N ALA A 338 -2.37 10.40 26.28
CA ALA A 338 -3.59 10.03 25.57
C ALA A 338 -3.34 8.94 24.50
N ILE A 339 -2.24 9.04 23.74
CA ILE A 339 -1.85 8.03 22.74
C ILE A 339 -1.55 6.68 23.40
N VAL A 340 -0.87 6.69 24.55
CA VAL A 340 -0.56 5.47 25.31
C VAL A 340 -1.82 4.82 25.87
N ASP A 341 -2.73 5.63 26.40
CA ASP A 341 -4.00 5.13 26.96
C ASP A 341 -4.92 4.58 25.87
N GLU A 342 -4.99 5.24 24.71
CA GLU A 342 -5.73 4.75 23.53
C GLU A 342 -5.23 3.35 23.10
N ALA A 343 -3.90 3.17 23.01
CA ALA A 343 -3.30 1.90 22.65
C ALA A 343 -3.49 0.78 23.69
N ARG A 344 -3.69 1.12 24.96
CA ARG A 344 -3.99 0.15 26.04
C ARG A 344 -5.45 -0.29 26.06
N GLN A 345 -6.35 0.55 25.54
CA GLN A 345 -7.79 0.28 25.47
C GLN A 345 -8.18 -0.45 24.16
N SER A 346 -7.30 -0.47 23.16
CA SER A 346 -7.44 -1.17 21.87
C SER A 346 -6.85 -2.59 21.86
#